data_AF-A0A2U1LV90-F1
#
_entry.id   AF-A0A2U1LV90-F1
#
_cell.length_a   1.000
_cell.length_b   1.000
_cell.length_c   1.000
_cell.angle_alpha   90.00
_cell.angle_beta   90.00
_cell.angle_gamma   90.00
#
_symmetry.space_group_name_H-M   'P 1'
#
loop_
_entity.id
_entity.type
_entity.pdbx_description
1 polymer ?
#
loop_
_entity_poly.entity_id
_entity_poly.type
_entity_poly.pdbx_seq_one_letter_code
_entity_poly.pdbx_strand_id
1 'polypeptide(L)'
;MGKPHALLVPYPAQGHVHPMMEIMQRADENFNELECLVSLPDGVAYAEYRNDLGKLSDAILEVMPAKLEELLRKINGNGGDKVTCIVADYCMGWAFGVTEKIKIKRAAFWPEAAAVLASIFSIPKLLKDGIINNKGTPIKKQLVQRSPTMPAINPNHFSWVCIGDLNTQNALFDLIVKANEFVKLADCIICNSAYELETATFTSFPEVLPIGPMLAEDTKCLTWLDQQPARSVIDVAFGSFTLLDASQFHELALRLELTNRPFLWVVHPDMTGEIILLWLAS
;
A
#
# COMPACT_ATOMS: atom_id res chain seq x y z
N MET A 1 -29.53 7.06 17.27
CA MET A 1 -28.14 6.61 17.08
C MET A 1 -27.32 7.84 16.73
N GLY A 2 -26.13 8.02 17.30
CA GLY A 2 -25.23 9.13 16.94
C GLY A 2 -24.73 9.00 15.50
N LYS A 3 -24.08 10.05 14.96
CA LYS A 3 -23.50 9.98 13.61
C LYS A 3 -22.38 8.94 13.62
N PRO A 4 -22.28 8.04 12.62
CA PRO A 4 -21.13 7.15 12.50
C PRO A 4 -19.83 7.97 12.46
N HIS A 5 -18.85 7.56 13.26
CA HIS A 5 -17.53 8.18 13.31
C HIS A 5 -16.48 7.10 13.02
N ALA A 6 -15.87 7.20 11.84
CA ALA A 6 -14.84 6.29 11.36
C ALA A 6 -13.45 6.86 11.59
N LEU A 7 -12.53 6.04 12.06
CA LEU A 7 -11.10 6.35 12.06
C LEU A 7 -10.41 5.58 10.93
N LEU A 8 -9.63 6.28 10.12
CA LEU A 8 -8.82 5.67 9.07
C LEU A 8 -7.35 5.67 9.48
N VAL A 9 -6.69 4.51 9.38
CA VAL A 9 -5.27 4.33 9.77
C VAL A 9 -4.48 3.82 8.57
N PRO A 10 -3.92 4.71 7.73
CA PRO A 10 -3.11 4.32 6.59
C PRO A 10 -1.70 3.89 7.01
N TYR A 11 -1.11 2.98 6.23
CA TYR A 11 0.35 2.80 6.25
C TYR A 11 0.99 4.06 5.66
N PRO A 12 2.05 4.64 6.26
CA PRO A 12 2.57 5.95 5.89
C PRO A 12 3.44 5.91 4.62
N ALA A 13 2.84 5.47 3.52
CA ALA A 13 3.42 5.45 2.20
C ALA A 13 2.42 5.89 1.14
N GLN A 14 2.91 6.50 0.06
CA GLN A 14 2.06 7.16 -0.93
C GLN A 14 0.98 6.23 -1.52
N GLY A 15 1.37 5.02 -1.95
CA GLY A 15 0.46 4.01 -2.52
C GLY A 15 -0.58 3.45 -1.54
N HIS A 16 -0.45 3.74 -0.25
CA HIS A 16 -1.37 3.31 0.81
C HIS A 16 -2.27 4.46 1.28
N VAL A 17 -1.69 5.65 1.46
CA VAL A 17 -2.41 6.85 1.92
C VAL A 17 -3.44 7.31 0.88
N HIS A 18 -3.06 7.43 -0.41
CA HIS A 18 -3.95 8.01 -1.43
C HIS A 18 -5.24 7.21 -1.61
N PRO A 19 -5.21 5.87 -1.77
CA PRO A 19 -6.45 5.09 -1.85
C PRO A 19 -7.32 5.19 -0.59
N MET A 20 -6.72 5.30 0.60
CA MET A 20 -7.50 5.51 1.82
C MET A 20 -8.14 6.89 1.90
N MET A 21 -7.49 7.94 1.38
CA MET A 21 -8.12 9.26 1.21
C MET A 21 -9.30 9.19 0.24
N GLU A 22 -9.20 8.39 -0.83
CA GLU A 22 -10.31 8.17 -1.76
C GLU A 22 -11.48 7.43 -1.09
N ILE A 23 -11.22 6.48 -0.17
CA ILE A 23 -12.27 5.89 0.68
C ILE A 23 -13.00 6.97 1.48
N MET A 24 -12.27 7.92 2.06
CA MET A 24 -12.87 9.00 2.84
C MET A 24 -13.77 9.87 1.98
N GLN A 25 -13.29 10.28 0.79
CA GLN A 25 -14.05 11.10 -0.15
C GLN A 25 -15.32 10.39 -0.66
N ARG A 26 -15.23 9.08 -0.95
CA ARG A 26 -16.41 8.28 -1.35
C ARG A 26 -17.41 8.08 -0.20
N ALA A 27 -16.95 8.11 1.06
CA ALA A 27 -17.79 7.92 2.24
C ALA A 27 -18.46 9.22 2.74
N ASP A 28 -17.84 10.38 2.49
CA ASP A 28 -18.39 11.69 2.83
C ASP A 28 -18.12 12.70 1.69
N GLU A 29 -19.16 13.04 0.93
CA GLU A 29 -19.07 14.00 -0.18
C GLU A 29 -18.69 15.41 0.28
N ASN A 30 -18.86 15.74 1.57
CA ASN A 30 -18.46 17.04 2.15
C ASN A 30 -17.10 16.96 2.86
N PHE A 31 -16.32 15.91 2.60
CA PHE A 31 -15.03 15.70 3.24
C PHE A 31 -14.09 16.90 3.02
N ASN A 32 -13.66 17.49 4.13
CA ASN A 32 -12.63 18.52 4.16
C ASN A 32 -11.36 17.95 4.82
N GLU A 33 -10.33 17.73 4.02
CA GLU A 33 -9.07 17.09 4.43
C GLU A 33 -8.42 17.80 5.63
N LEU A 34 -8.42 19.13 5.67
CA LEU A 34 -7.78 19.91 6.72
C LEU A 34 -8.49 19.82 8.09
N GLU A 35 -9.77 19.43 8.11
CA GLU A 35 -10.57 19.35 9.34
C GLU A 35 -10.62 17.93 9.93
N CYS A 36 -10.19 16.92 9.17
CA CYS A 36 -10.36 15.50 9.54
C CYS A 36 -9.04 14.72 9.73
N LEU A 37 -7.88 15.34 9.52
CA LEU A 37 -6.59 14.69 9.71
C LEU A 37 -6.05 14.87 11.13
N VAL A 38 -5.50 13.79 11.69
CA VAL A 38 -4.81 13.77 12.99
C VAL A 38 -3.45 13.12 12.83
N SER A 39 -2.39 13.82 13.24
CA SER A 39 -1.03 13.29 13.22
C SER A 39 -0.74 12.43 14.45
N LEU A 40 -0.18 11.24 14.22
CA LEU A 40 0.38 10.38 15.26
C LEU A 40 1.90 10.26 15.05
N PRO A 41 2.72 10.33 16.10
CA PRO A 41 4.15 10.12 15.96
C PRO A 41 4.43 8.65 15.62
N ASP A 42 5.22 8.44 14.58
CA ASP A 42 5.64 7.13 14.05
C ASP A 42 6.85 6.52 14.79
N GLY A 43 7.49 7.30 15.66
CA GLY A 43 8.69 6.90 16.41
C GLY A 43 10.01 7.14 15.67
N VAL A 44 9.98 7.73 14.46
CA VAL A 44 11.17 7.95 13.64
C VAL A 44 11.65 9.40 13.76
N ALA A 45 12.81 9.61 14.36
CA ALA A 45 13.32 10.95 14.67
C ALA A 45 13.90 11.72 13.46
N TYR A 46 14.39 11.02 12.42
CA TYR A 46 15.03 11.65 11.26
C TYR A 46 14.44 11.17 9.94
N ALA A 47 14.29 12.08 8.98
CA ALA A 47 13.69 11.81 7.67
C ALA A 47 14.42 10.70 6.88
N GLU A 48 15.74 10.59 7.04
CA GLU A 48 16.57 9.58 6.37
C GLU A 48 16.20 8.14 6.74
N TYR A 49 15.66 7.91 7.95
CA TYR A 49 15.19 6.59 8.38
C TYR A 49 13.79 6.25 7.86
N ARG A 50 13.06 7.21 7.28
CA ARG A 50 11.72 6.96 6.71
C ARG A 50 11.76 6.25 5.36
N ASN A 51 12.89 6.35 4.65
CA ASN A 51 13.12 5.63 3.40
C ASN A 51 13.52 4.16 3.64
N ASP A 52 13.88 3.80 4.88
CA ASP A 52 14.12 2.42 5.31
C ASP A 52 12.79 1.82 5.81
N LEU A 53 12.08 1.16 4.91
CA LEU A 53 10.78 0.54 5.19
C LEU A 53 10.82 -0.43 6.36
N GLY A 54 11.95 -1.11 6.58
CA GLY A 54 12.12 -2.03 7.70
C GLY A 54 12.11 -1.29 9.03
N LYS A 55 12.99 -0.29 9.18
CA LYS A 55 13.07 0.52 10.40
C LYS A 55 11.79 1.30 10.67
N LEU A 56 11.17 1.85 9.63
CA LEU A 56 9.88 2.55 9.75
C LEU A 56 8.81 1.61 10.31
N SER A 57 8.71 0.40 9.78
CA SER A 57 7.72 -0.59 10.22
C SER A 57 7.91 -1.02 11.68
N ASP A 58 9.16 -1.19 12.12
CA ASP A 58 9.48 -1.50 13.52
C ASP A 58 9.10 -0.36 14.47
N ALA A 59 9.47 0.88 14.13
CA ALA A 59 9.16 2.06 14.95
C ALA A 59 7.64 2.29 15.07
N ILE A 60 6.89 2.10 13.98
CA ILE A 60 5.43 2.18 13.97
C ILE A 60 4.83 1.23 14.99
N LEU A 61 5.27 -0.03 15.00
CA LEU A 61 4.76 -1.06 15.92
C LEU A 61 5.11 -0.77 17.38
N GLU A 62 6.22 -0.08 17.65
CA GLU A 62 6.64 0.29 19.00
C GLU A 62 5.85 1.49 19.54
N VAL A 63 5.62 2.53 18.72
CA VAL A 63 5.14 3.84 19.19
C VAL A 63 3.66 4.06 18.93
N MET A 64 3.17 3.77 17.73
CA MET A 64 1.83 4.16 17.31
C MET A 64 0.68 3.49 18.10
N PRO A 65 0.77 2.21 18.56
CA PRO A 65 -0.30 1.59 19.32
C PRO A 65 -0.71 2.37 20.58
N ALA A 66 0.26 2.82 21.37
CA ALA A 66 -0.01 3.62 22.58
C ALA A 66 -0.64 4.97 22.23
N LYS A 67 -0.18 5.59 21.14
CA LYS A 67 -0.66 6.89 20.68
C LYS A 67 -2.07 6.82 20.10
N LEU A 68 -2.40 5.75 19.40
CA LEU A 68 -3.76 5.47 18.95
C LEU A 68 -4.70 5.29 20.15
N GLU A 69 -4.27 4.58 21.19
CA GLU A 69 -5.07 4.40 22.40
C GLU A 69 -5.33 5.72 23.14
N GLU A 70 -4.32 6.59 23.25
CA GLU A 70 -4.46 7.96 23.77
C GLU A 70 -5.47 8.78 22.94
N LEU A 71 -5.39 8.71 21.61
CA LEU A 71 -6.30 9.41 20.70
C LEU A 71 -7.75 8.93 20.88
N LEU A 72 -7.97 7.62 20.93
CA LEU A 72 -9.30 7.04 21.13
C LEU A 72 -9.91 7.46 22.48
N ARG A 73 -9.10 7.50 23.55
CA ARG A 73 -9.54 8.02 24.86
C ARG A 73 -9.99 9.49 24.77
N LYS A 74 -9.22 10.32 24.06
CA LYS A 74 -9.55 11.75 23.87
C LYS A 74 -10.83 11.93 23.07
N ILE A 75 -10.96 11.28 21.92
CA ILE A 75 -12.15 11.40 21.05
C ILE A 75 -13.40 10.94 21.80
N ASN A 76 -13.34 9.76 22.42
CA ASN A 76 -14.50 9.18 23.10
C ASN A 76 -14.85 9.87 24.43
N GLY A 77 -13.92 10.66 25.00
CA GLY A 77 -14.10 11.41 26.25
C GLY A 77 -14.64 12.83 26.06
N ASN A 78 -14.56 13.41 24.86
CA ASN A 78 -14.90 14.82 24.60
C ASN A 78 -16.41 15.13 24.50
N GLY A 79 -17.30 14.18 24.82
CA GLY A 79 -18.75 14.37 24.77
C GLY A 79 -19.38 14.46 23.38
N GLY A 80 -18.56 14.43 22.31
CA GLY A 80 -19.00 14.33 20.91
C GLY A 80 -19.27 12.89 20.45
N ASP A 81 -19.37 12.69 19.14
CA ASP A 81 -19.59 11.37 18.55
C ASP A 81 -18.39 10.45 18.81
N LYS A 82 -18.67 9.30 19.43
CA LYS A 82 -17.67 8.26 19.71
C LYS A 82 -17.28 7.54 18.44
N VAL A 83 -16.03 7.09 18.36
CA VAL A 83 -15.57 6.23 17.26
C VAL A 83 -16.40 4.94 17.25
N THR A 84 -17.04 4.66 16.11
CA THR A 84 -17.90 3.49 15.91
C THR A 84 -17.29 2.45 14.97
N CYS A 85 -16.30 2.85 14.16
CA CYS A 85 -15.58 1.94 13.29
C CYS A 85 -14.14 2.40 13.02
N ILE A 86 -13.29 1.46 12.66
CA ILE A 86 -11.92 1.70 12.21
C ILE A 86 -11.69 0.98 10.88
N VAL A 87 -11.11 1.71 9.93
CA VAL A 87 -10.59 1.15 8.68
C VAL A 87 -9.08 1.31 8.74
N ALA A 88 -8.35 0.21 8.78
CA ALA A 88 -6.89 0.26 8.83
C ALA A 88 -6.33 -0.39 7.56
N ASP A 89 -5.26 0.19 7.04
CA ASP A 89 -4.40 -0.51 6.09
C ASP A 89 -4.01 -1.88 6.65
N TYR A 90 -3.88 -2.88 5.79
CA TYR A 90 -3.55 -4.24 6.17
C TYR A 90 -2.26 -4.32 7.01
N CYS A 91 -1.22 -3.59 6.62
CA CYS A 91 0.05 -3.49 7.35
C CYS A 91 -0.11 -2.78 8.71
N MET A 92 -1.21 -2.04 8.89
CA MET A 92 -1.59 -1.35 10.13
C MET A 92 -2.59 -2.15 10.98
N GLY A 93 -2.74 -3.45 10.71
CA GLY A 93 -3.68 -4.33 11.40
C GLY A 93 -3.56 -4.32 12.93
N TRP A 94 -2.39 -3.95 13.49
CA TRP A 94 -2.18 -3.75 14.92
C TRP A 94 -3.22 -2.80 15.56
N ALA A 95 -3.79 -1.87 14.79
CA ALA A 95 -4.86 -0.97 15.24
C ALA A 95 -6.14 -1.72 15.68
N PHE A 96 -6.38 -2.91 15.14
CA PHE A 96 -7.48 -3.79 15.56
C PHE A 96 -7.28 -4.36 16.96
N GLY A 97 -6.03 -4.60 17.36
CA GLY A 97 -5.69 -5.01 18.71
C GLY A 97 -5.94 -3.90 19.74
N VAL A 98 -5.59 -2.65 19.39
CA VAL A 98 -5.87 -1.47 20.24
C VAL A 98 -7.38 -1.28 20.46
N THR A 99 -8.19 -1.59 19.44
CA THR A 99 -9.64 -1.38 19.45
C THR A 99 -10.45 -2.60 19.88
N GLU A 100 -9.81 -3.72 20.20
CA GLU A 100 -10.48 -4.99 20.54
C GLU A 100 -11.42 -4.84 21.75
N LYS A 101 -11.00 -4.09 22.76
CA LYS A 101 -11.77 -3.89 24.01
C LYS A 101 -13.01 -3.01 23.83
N ILE A 102 -13.05 -2.18 22.79
CA ILE A 102 -14.13 -1.20 22.58
C ILE A 102 -15.22 -1.67 21.59
N LYS A 103 -15.13 -2.92 21.08
CA LYS A 103 -16.16 -3.60 20.26
C LYS A 103 -16.73 -2.74 19.12
N ILE A 104 -15.85 -2.02 18.43
CA ILE A 104 -16.19 -1.25 17.23
C ILE A 104 -16.06 -2.11 15.97
N LYS A 105 -16.67 -1.67 14.86
CA LYS A 105 -16.52 -2.33 13.56
C LYS A 105 -15.13 -2.12 12.99
N ARG A 106 -14.55 -3.16 12.38
CA ARG A 106 -13.16 -3.18 11.88
C ARG A 106 -13.14 -3.64 10.43
N ALA A 107 -12.56 -2.84 9.56
CA ALA A 107 -12.30 -3.22 8.17
C ALA A 107 -10.80 -3.14 7.88
N ALA A 108 -10.24 -4.20 7.32
CA ALA A 108 -8.87 -4.20 6.81
C ALA A 108 -8.85 -3.76 5.35
N PHE A 109 -8.02 -2.80 5.01
CA PHE A 109 -7.87 -2.28 3.65
C PHE A 109 -6.58 -2.77 3.00
N TRP A 110 -6.72 -3.44 1.86
CA TRP A 110 -5.60 -3.89 1.02
C TRP A 110 -5.53 -3.01 -0.24
N PRO A 111 -4.49 -2.17 -0.38
CA PRO A 111 -4.39 -1.25 -1.52
C PRO A 111 -3.83 -1.89 -2.80
N GLU A 112 -3.27 -3.10 -2.71
CA GLU A 112 -2.61 -3.78 -3.84
C GLU A 112 -3.51 -4.82 -4.52
N ALA A 113 -2.96 -5.54 -5.50
CA ALA A 113 -3.65 -6.64 -6.18
C ALA A 113 -4.07 -7.74 -5.20
N ALA A 114 -5.27 -8.30 -5.40
CA ALA A 114 -5.79 -9.39 -4.57
C ALA A 114 -4.90 -10.65 -4.66
N ALA A 115 -4.25 -10.88 -5.80
CA ALA A 115 -3.31 -12.00 -5.98
C ALA A 115 -2.10 -11.95 -5.03
N VAL A 116 -1.68 -10.75 -4.61
CA VAL A 116 -0.63 -10.57 -3.59
C VAL A 116 -1.18 -11.01 -2.24
N LEU A 117 -2.39 -10.59 -1.88
CA LEU A 117 -3.05 -11.00 -0.64
C LEU A 117 -3.26 -12.52 -0.58
N ALA A 118 -3.62 -13.15 -1.70
CA ALA A 118 -3.70 -14.61 -1.80
C ALA A 118 -2.35 -15.30 -1.50
N SER A 119 -1.23 -14.69 -1.92
CA SER A 119 0.12 -15.17 -1.60
C SER A 119 0.44 -15.01 -0.11
N ILE A 120 0.00 -13.91 0.50
CA ILE A 120 0.12 -13.65 1.95
C ILE A 120 -0.67 -14.69 2.77
N PHE A 121 -1.92 -14.99 2.39
CA PHE A 121 -2.71 -16.06 3.00
C PHE A 121 -2.11 -17.46 2.79
N SER A 122 -1.13 -17.59 1.89
CA SER A 122 -0.41 -18.84 1.64
C SER A 122 0.74 -19.07 2.60
N ILE A 123 1.24 -18.05 3.29
CA ILE A 123 2.44 -18.11 4.13
C ILE A 123 2.46 -19.33 5.06
N PRO A 124 1.40 -19.65 5.84
CA PRO A 124 1.42 -20.82 6.73
C PRO A 124 1.67 -22.14 5.99
N LYS A 125 1.08 -22.31 4.80
CA LYS A 125 1.29 -23.49 3.96
C LYS A 125 2.68 -23.49 3.32
N LEU A 126 3.15 -22.33 2.85
CA LEU A 126 4.48 -22.18 2.26
C LEU A 126 5.60 -22.54 3.25
N LEU A 127 5.44 -22.14 4.51
CA LEU A 127 6.33 -22.52 5.61
C LEU A 127 6.27 -24.04 5.88
N LYS A 128 5.06 -24.58 6.00
CA LYS A 128 4.83 -26.02 6.26
C LYS A 128 5.43 -26.91 5.16
N ASP A 129 5.27 -26.51 3.90
CA ASP A 129 5.76 -27.26 2.74
C ASP A 129 7.27 -27.01 2.48
N GLY A 130 7.92 -26.17 3.30
CA GLY A 130 9.33 -25.81 3.18
C GLY A 130 9.66 -25.11 1.86
N ILE A 131 8.71 -24.34 1.32
CA ILE A 131 8.89 -23.55 0.09
C ILE A 131 9.62 -22.25 0.43
N ILE A 132 9.30 -21.66 1.60
CA ILE A 132 9.98 -20.48 2.17
C ILE A 132 10.51 -20.82 3.58
N ASN A 133 11.53 -20.10 4.04
CA ASN A 133 12.01 -20.18 5.43
C ASN A 133 11.20 -19.27 6.35
N ASN A 134 11.55 -19.24 7.65
CA ASN A 134 10.92 -18.39 8.66
C ASN A 134 11.16 -16.87 8.48
N LYS A 135 11.88 -16.47 7.43
CA LYS A 135 12.12 -15.08 7.02
C LYS A 135 11.52 -14.78 5.64
N GLY A 136 10.67 -15.68 5.13
CA GLY A 136 10.00 -15.49 3.85
C GLY A 136 10.88 -15.73 2.62
N THR A 137 12.14 -16.10 2.82
CA THR A 137 13.09 -16.37 1.73
C THR A 137 12.74 -17.70 1.05
N PRO A 138 12.59 -17.74 -0.28
CA PRO A 138 12.42 -18.98 -1.03
C PRO A 138 13.58 -19.97 -0.84
N ILE A 139 13.23 -21.22 -0.52
CA ILE A 139 14.18 -22.35 -0.40
C ILE A 139 14.07 -23.27 -1.63
N LYS A 140 12.86 -23.40 -2.19
CA LYS A 140 12.57 -24.25 -3.35
C LYS A 140 12.29 -23.41 -4.59
N LYS A 141 12.71 -23.92 -5.75
CA LYS A 141 12.49 -23.30 -7.06
C LYS A 141 11.17 -23.69 -7.73
N GLN A 142 10.32 -24.45 -7.03
CA GLN A 142 9.02 -24.85 -7.58
C GLN A 142 8.08 -23.66 -7.69
N LEU A 143 7.29 -23.61 -8.75
CA LEU A 143 6.20 -22.65 -8.85
C LEU A 143 5.13 -22.96 -7.80
N VAL A 144 4.51 -21.91 -7.28
CA VAL A 144 3.42 -21.99 -6.32
C VAL A 144 2.13 -21.64 -7.04
N GLN A 145 1.14 -22.52 -6.96
CA GLN A 145 -0.18 -22.27 -7.51
C GLN A 145 -1.23 -22.61 -6.45
N ARG A 146 -2.10 -21.65 -6.12
CA ARG A 146 -3.13 -21.83 -5.08
C ARG A 146 -4.39 -22.49 -5.61
N SER A 147 -4.77 -22.19 -6.85
CA SER A 147 -5.92 -22.75 -7.55
C SER A 147 -5.54 -22.98 -9.02
N PRO A 148 -6.08 -24.01 -9.70
CA PRO A 148 -5.89 -24.20 -11.14
C PRO A 148 -6.30 -22.98 -11.99
N THR A 149 -7.22 -22.15 -11.49
CA THR A 149 -7.68 -20.93 -12.17
C THR A 149 -6.79 -19.71 -11.92
N MET A 150 -5.83 -19.81 -11.00
CA MET A 150 -4.88 -18.74 -10.70
C MET A 150 -3.53 -18.99 -11.38
N PRO A 151 -2.81 -17.94 -11.81
CA PRO A 151 -1.45 -18.06 -12.31
C PRO A 151 -0.53 -18.69 -11.25
N ALA A 152 0.42 -19.50 -11.72
CA ALA A 152 1.49 -19.98 -10.86
C ALA A 152 2.54 -18.88 -10.68
N ILE A 153 2.99 -18.65 -9.44
CA ILE A 153 3.97 -17.63 -9.08
C ILE A 153 5.30 -18.28 -8.72
N ASN A 154 6.39 -17.70 -9.22
CA ASN A 154 7.73 -18.03 -8.74
C ASN A 154 7.88 -17.43 -7.34
N PRO A 155 8.25 -18.20 -6.30
CA PRO A 155 8.48 -17.66 -4.97
C PRO A 155 9.46 -16.48 -4.89
N ASN A 156 10.41 -16.38 -5.83
CA ASN A 156 11.32 -15.24 -5.93
C ASN A 156 10.63 -13.94 -6.36
N HIS A 157 9.37 -14.01 -6.80
CA HIS A 157 8.54 -12.87 -7.20
C HIS A 157 7.44 -12.54 -6.17
N PHE A 158 7.49 -13.14 -4.97
CA PHE A 158 6.61 -12.68 -3.89
C PHE A 158 6.94 -11.23 -3.53
N SER A 159 5.92 -10.43 -3.22
CA SER A 159 6.08 -8.98 -2.99
C SER A 159 7.09 -8.67 -1.89
N TRP A 160 7.08 -9.44 -0.79
CA TRP A 160 8.06 -9.27 0.31
C TRP A 160 9.49 -9.71 -0.03
N VAL A 161 9.72 -10.37 -1.18
CA VAL A 161 11.05 -10.79 -1.65
C VAL A 161 11.64 -9.80 -2.65
N CYS A 162 10.79 -9.02 -3.34
CA CYS A 162 11.21 -8.11 -4.41
C CYS A 162 11.40 -6.66 -3.98
N ILE A 163 11.39 -6.36 -2.69
CA ILE A 163 11.47 -4.99 -2.16
C ILE A 163 12.73 -4.81 -1.32
N GLY A 164 13.54 -3.81 -1.68
CA GLY A 164 14.70 -3.39 -0.91
C GLY A 164 15.78 -4.47 -0.75
N ASP A 165 16.61 -4.28 0.26
CA ASP A 165 17.66 -5.23 0.64
C ASP A 165 17.12 -6.38 1.51
N LEU A 166 17.97 -7.35 1.85
CA LEU A 166 17.57 -8.51 2.66
C LEU A 166 17.03 -8.12 4.05
N ASN A 167 17.52 -7.01 4.63
CA ASN A 167 17.03 -6.52 5.92
C ASN A 167 15.60 -6.00 5.78
N THR A 168 15.33 -5.24 4.72
CA THR A 168 14.00 -4.74 4.37
C THR A 168 13.03 -5.90 4.14
N GLN A 169 13.44 -6.90 3.36
CA GLN A 169 12.63 -8.10 3.09
C GLN A 169 12.25 -8.84 4.38
N ASN A 170 13.22 -9.04 5.28
CA ASN A 170 12.99 -9.69 6.56
C ASN A 170 11.99 -8.91 7.44
N ALA A 171 12.16 -7.59 7.54
CA ALA A 171 11.29 -6.73 8.33
C ALA A 171 9.86 -6.67 7.78
N LEU A 172 9.72 -6.55 6.45
CA LEU A 172 8.41 -6.59 5.78
C LEU A 172 7.73 -7.95 5.96
N PHE A 173 8.47 -9.05 5.85
CA PHE A 173 7.91 -10.37 6.10
C PHE A 173 7.42 -10.53 7.55
N ASP A 174 8.22 -10.08 8.54
CA ASP A 174 7.83 -10.09 9.94
C ASP A 174 6.59 -9.21 10.20
N LEU A 175 6.48 -8.04 9.53
CA LEU A 175 5.31 -7.17 9.57
C LEU A 175 4.06 -7.86 8.99
N ILE A 176 4.16 -8.45 7.80
CA ILE A 176 3.05 -9.14 7.13
C ILE A 176 2.54 -10.31 7.98
N VAL A 177 3.46 -11.12 8.53
CA VAL A 177 3.08 -12.25 9.40
C VAL A 177 2.35 -11.76 10.65
N LYS A 178 2.80 -10.67 11.28
CA LYS A 178 2.09 -10.06 12.42
C LYS A 178 0.73 -9.49 12.00
N ALA A 179 0.66 -8.79 10.87
CA ALA A 179 -0.57 -8.22 10.32
C ALA A 179 -1.63 -9.31 10.07
N ASN A 180 -1.24 -10.47 9.51
CA ASN A 180 -2.13 -11.61 9.30
C ASN A 180 -2.83 -12.06 10.59
N GLU A 181 -2.16 -12.00 11.74
CA GLU A 181 -2.76 -12.36 13.02
C GLU A 181 -3.77 -11.31 13.49
N PHE A 182 -3.46 -10.02 13.35
CA PHE A 182 -4.39 -8.97 13.73
C PHE A 182 -5.59 -8.83 12.79
N VAL A 183 -5.43 -9.06 11.49
CA VAL A 183 -6.52 -8.95 10.51
C VAL A 183 -7.61 -10.02 10.72
N LYS A 184 -7.32 -11.11 11.45
CA LYS A 184 -8.36 -12.05 11.92
C LYS A 184 -9.42 -11.40 12.81
N LEU A 185 -9.11 -10.23 13.39
CA LEU A 185 -10.05 -9.43 14.18
C LEU A 185 -10.98 -8.58 13.30
N ALA A 186 -10.67 -8.38 12.02
CA ALA A 186 -11.48 -7.56 11.13
C ALA A 186 -12.84 -8.23 10.84
N ASP A 187 -13.89 -7.42 10.76
CA ASP A 187 -15.22 -7.86 10.33
C ASP A 187 -15.26 -8.14 8.82
N CYS A 188 -14.41 -7.43 8.05
CA CYS A 188 -14.23 -7.66 6.61
C CYS A 188 -12.84 -7.20 6.13
N ILE A 189 -12.46 -7.70 4.95
CA ILE A 189 -11.28 -7.25 4.22
C ILE A 189 -11.78 -6.60 2.92
N ILE A 190 -11.41 -5.35 2.68
CA ILE A 190 -11.72 -4.61 1.46
C ILE A 190 -10.43 -4.42 0.65
N CYS A 191 -10.52 -4.58 -0.67
CA CYS A 191 -9.38 -4.60 -1.58
C CYS A 191 -9.57 -3.54 -2.68
N ASN A 192 -8.55 -2.74 -2.94
CA ASN A 192 -8.51 -1.80 -4.06
C ASN A 192 -8.24 -2.55 -5.39
N SER A 193 -9.21 -3.34 -5.81
CA SER A 193 -9.22 -4.03 -7.09
C SER A 193 -10.67 -4.24 -7.53
N ALA A 194 -10.87 -4.71 -8.77
CA ALA A 194 -12.17 -5.02 -9.34
C ALA A 194 -12.32 -6.52 -9.59
N TYR A 195 -13.53 -7.03 -9.42
CA TYR A 195 -13.82 -8.45 -9.54
C TYR A 195 -13.45 -9.01 -10.91
N GLU A 196 -13.69 -8.23 -11.97
CA GLU A 196 -13.41 -8.57 -13.36
C GLU A 196 -11.91 -8.65 -13.67
N LEU A 197 -11.06 -7.93 -12.92
CA LEU A 197 -9.61 -7.94 -13.10
C LEU A 197 -8.96 -9.18 -12.47
N GLU A 198 -9.52 -9.68 -11.36
CA GLU A 198 -8.93 -10.76 -10.57
C GLU A 198 -9.96 -11.84 -10.18
N THR A 199 -10.83 -12.21 -11.12
CA THR A 199 -11.98 -13.11 -10.89
C THR A 199 -11.60 -14.43 -10.20
N ALA A 200 -10.50 -15.05 -10.62
CA ALA A 200 -10.03 -16.31 -10.02
C ALA A 200 -9.65 -16.15 -8.55
N THR A 201 -9.05 -15.01 -8.19
CA THR A 201 -8.66 -14.70 -6.82
C THR A 201 -9.89 -14.46 -5.95
N PHE A 202 -10.79 -13.57 -6.36
CA PHE A 202 -12.00 -13.26 -5.59
C PHE A 202 -12.96 -14.45 -5.46
N THR A 203 -12.99 -15.34 -6.46
CA THR A 203 -13.73 -16.61 -6.35
C THR A 203 -13.12 -17.54 -5.31
N SER A 204 -11.78 -17.53 -5.17
CA SER A 204 -11.07 -18.38 -4.21
C SER A 204 -11.04 -17.81 -2.79
N PHE A 205 -11.19 -16.50 -2.65
CA PHE A 205 -11.16 -15.75 -1.38
C PHE A 205 -12.39 -14.82 -1.29
N PRO A 206 -13.61 -15.36 -1.17
CA PRO A 206 -14.85 -14.58 -1.16
C PRO A 206 -14.98 -13.66 0.06
N GLU A 207 -14.16 -13.83 1.09
CA GLU A 207 -14.06 -12.94 2.24
C GLU A 207 -13.40 -11.59 1.93
N VAL A 208 -12.72 -11.47 0.78
CA VAL A 208 -12.09 -10.24 0.31
C VAL A 208 -13.04 -9.51 -0.65
N LEU A 209 -13.45 -8.30 -0.27
CA LEU A 209 -14.43 -7.50 -1.00
C LEU A 209 -13.73 -6.50 -1.93
N PRO A 210 -13.90 -6.58 -3.26
CA PRO A 210 -13.38 -5.58 -4.19
C PRO A 210 -14.16 -4.26 -4.03
N ILE A 211 -13.45 -3.15 -3.82
CA ILE A 211 -14.03 -1.79 -3.75
C ILE A 211 -13.38 -0.81 -4.74
N GLY A 212 -12.50 -1.32 -5.60
CA GLY A 212 -11.77 -0.56 -6.59
C GLY A 212 -12.33 -0.67 -8.02
N PRO A 213 -11.57 -0.18 -9.02
CA PRO A 213 -10.30 0.53 -8.84
C PRO A 213 -10.53 1.94 -8.27
N MET A 214 -9.65 2.34 -7.36
CA MET A 214 -9.48 3.71 -6.88
C MET A 214 -8.35 4.33 -7.70
N LEU A 215 -8.68 5.43 -8.39
CA LEU A 215 -7.79 6.08 -9.34
C LEU A 215 -7.65 7.54 -8.94
N ALA A 216 -6.40 7.96 -8.67
CA ALA A 216 -6.09 9.37 -8.52
C ALA A 216 -6.04 10.02 -9.91
N GLU A 217 -6.90 11.01 -10.15
CA GLU A 217 -6.86 11.79 -11.38
C GLU A 217 -5.84 12.93 -11.25
N ASP A 218 -4.77 12.90 -12.06
CA ASP A 218 -3.95 14.09 -12.31
C ASP A 218 -4.29 14.64 -13.71
N THR A 219 -4.93 15.81 -13.72
CA THR A 219 -5.40 16.45 -14.94
C THR A 219 -4.37 17.38 -15.59
N LYS A 220 -3.22 17.62 -14.93
CA LYS A 220 -2.27 18.67 -15.35
C LYS A 220 -1.64 18.41 -16.71
N CYS A 221 -1.46 17.14 -17.10
CA CYS A 221 -0.86 16.76 -18.38
C CYS A 221 -1.87 16.50 -19.50
N LEU A 222 -3.19 16.49 -19.21
CA LEU A 222 -4.22 16.12 -20.18
C LEU A 222 -4.23 17.05 -21.40
N THR A 223 -4.08 18.37 -21.17
CA THR A 223 -4.06 19.35 -22.26
C THR A 223 -2.89 19.11 -23.25
N TRP A 224 -1.76 18.59 -22.77
CA TRP A 224 -0.63 18.22 -23.63
C TRP A 224 -0.88 16.89 -24.34
N LEU A 225 -1.44 15.89 -23.62
CA LEU A 225 -1.80 14.59 -24.19
C LEU A 225 -2.84 14.72 -25.33
N ASP A 226 -3.80 15.64 -25.19
CA ASP A 226 -4.83 15.92 -26.20
C ASP A 226 -4.25 16.39 -27.55
N GLN A 227 -3.02 16.90 -27.55
CA GLN A 227 -2.33 17.37 -28.76
C GLN A 227 -1.56 16.24 -29.47
N GLN A 228 -1.42 15.07 -28.84
CA GLN A 228 -0.63 13.96 -29.36
C GLN A 228 -1.49 12.97 -30.16
N PRO A 229 -0.95 12.30 -31.19
CA PRO A 229 -1.66 11.22 -31.87
C PRO A 229 -2.04 10.10 -30.90
N ALA A 230 -3.18 9.43 -31.15
CA ALA A 230 -3.63 8.31 -30.32
C ALA A 230 -2.55 7.20 -30.22
N ARG A 231 -2.30 6.71 -29.00
CA ARG A 231 -1.33 5.64 -28.70
C ARG A 231 0.12 5.96 -29.10
N SER A 232 0.49 7.25 -29.18
CA SER A 232 1.84 7.67 -29.57
C SER A 232 2.77 7.93 -28.39
N VAL A 233 2.24 8.39 -27.26
CA VAL A 233 3.02 8.79 -26.08
C VAL A 233 3.51 7.58 -25.29
N ILE A 234 4.75 7.64 -24.80
CA ILE A 234 5.30 6.72 -23.81
C ILE A 234 5.13 7.34 -22.43
N ASP A 235 4.37 6.69 -21.53
CA ASP A 235 4.29 7.09 -20.13
C ASP A 235 5.31 6.31 -19.29
N VAL A 236 6.08 7.01 -18.47
CA VAL A 236 7.15 6.46 -17.64
C VAL A 236 6.99 6.95 -16.21
N ALA A 237 6.68 6.03 -15.30
CA ALA A 237 6.61 6.32 -13.87
C ALA A 237 7.06 5.09 -13.08
N PHE A 238 7.94 5.29 -12.10
CA PHE A 238 8.46 4.24 -11.22
C PHE A 238 7.81 4.23 -9.82
N GLY A 239 6.77 5.05 -9.63
CA GLY A 239 6.09 5.20 -8.34
C GLY A 239 6.96 5.88 -7.28
N SER A 240 6.51 5.83 -6.03
CA SER A 240 7.09 6.57 -4.90
C SER A 240 8.26 5.85 -4.21
N PHE A 241 8.49 4.58 -4.51
CA PHE A 241 9.44 3.73 -3.79
C PHE A 241 10.68 3.35 -4.59
N THR A 242 10.58 3.32 -5.91
CA THR A 242 11.69 2.90 -6.75
C THR A 242 12.57 4.10 -7.06
N LEU A 243 13.85 4.00 -6.70
CA LEU A 243 14.89 4.94 -7.10
C LEU A 243 15.75 4.27 -8.17
N LEU A 244 15.88 4.95 -9.32
CA LEU A 244 16.87 4.56 -10.33
C LEU A 244 18.23 5.12 -9.92
N ASP A 245 19.26 4.32 -10.07
CA ASP A 245 20.62 4.86 -9.97
C ASP A 245 20.93 5.75 -11.19
N ALA A 246 22.00 6.55 -11.08
CA ALA A 246 22.37 7.50 -12.13
C ALA A 246 22.65 6.84 -13.49
N SER A 247 23.16 5.60 -13.49
CA SER A 247 23.43 4.87 -14.74
C SER A 247 22.13 4.39 -15.40
N GLN A 248 21.22 3.82 -14.61
CA GLN A 248 19.89 3.40 -15.07
C GLN A 248 19.06 4.57 -15.57
N PHE A 249 19.08 5.70 -14.84
CA PHE A 249 18.40 6.92 -15.25
C PHE A 249 18.96 7.44 -16.59
N HIS A 250 20.28 7.53 -16.72
CA HIS A 250 20.93 7.99 -17.95
C HIS A 250 20.65 7.08 -19.14
N GLU A 251 20.75 5.76 -18.95
CA GLU A 251 20.43 4.80 -20.01
C GLU A 251 18.96 4.88 -20.44
N LEU A 252 18.03 5.03 -19.50
CA LEU A 252 16.61 5.19 -19.81
C LEU A 252 16.36 6.50 -20.57
N ALA A 253 16.96 7.62 -20.14
CA ALA A 253 16.86 8.91 -20.81
C ALA A 253 17.36 8.83 -22.26
N LEU A 254 18.55 8.27 -22.48
CA LEU A 254 19.10 8.06 -23.83
C LEU A 254 18.19 7.20 -24.69
N ARG A 255 17.61 6.13 -24.11
CA ARG A 255 16.70 5.25 -24.86
C ARG A 255 15.41 5.94 -25.22
N LEU A 256 14.83 6.74 -24.33
CA LEU A 256 13.63 7.53 -24.61
C LEU A 256 13.88 8.51 -25.76
N GLU A 257 15.00 9.24 -25.73
CA GLU A 257 15.40 10.15 -26.80
C GLU A 257 15.54 9.42 -28.16
N LEU A 258 16.22 8.27 -28.16
CA LEU A 258 16.41 7.45 -29.36
C LEU A 258 15.12 6.85 -29.92
N THR A 259 14.04 6.76 -29.12
CA THR A 259 12.75 6.28 -29.66
C THR A 259 12.11 7.28 -30.63
N ASN A 260 12.49 8.56 -30.56
CA ASN A 260 11.89 9.65 -31.32
C ASN A 260 10.34 9.65 -31.21
N ARG A 261 9.84 9.33 -30.00
CA ARG A 261 8.41 9.34 -29.65
C ARG A 261 8.19 10.35 -28.53
N PRO A 262 7.03 11.03 -28.50
CA PRO A 262 6.66 11.85 -27.36
C PRO A 262 6.62 10.97 -26.10
N PHE A 263 7.12 11.47 -24.99
CA PHE A 263 7.07 10.77 -23.72
C PHE A 263 6.70 11.69 -22.57
N LEU A 264 6.02 11.12 -21.57
CA LEU A 264 5.75 11.72 -20.28
C LEU A 264 6.54 10.92 -19.25
N TRP A 265 7.47 11.57 -18.55
CA TRP A 265 8.27 10.90 -17.53
C TRP A 265 8.15 11.63 -16.19
N VAL A 266 7.58 10.93 -15.21
CA VAL A 266 7.54 11.38 -13.81
C VAL A 266 8.87 11.03 -13.15
N VAL A 267 9.64 12.06 -12.79
CA VAL A 267 10.97 11.93 -12.18
C VAL A 267 10.94 12.43 -10.74
N HIS A 268 11.47 11.62 -9.82
CA HIS A 268 11.61 12.02 -8.43
C HIS A 268 12.79 13.00 -8.28
N PRO A 269 12.68 14.10 -7.50
CA PRO A 269 13.76 15.08 -7.34
C PRO A 269 15.10 14.44 -6.95
N ASP A 270 15.07 13.45 -6.06
CA ASP A 270 16.28 12.76 -5.58
C ASP A 270 16.98 11.90 -6.66
N MET A 271 16.31 11.57 -7.77
CA MET A 271 16.92 10.83 -8.90
C MET A 271 17.86 11.71 -9.73
N THR A 272 17.79 13.04 -9.56
CA THR A 272 18.37 13.99 -10.51
C THR A 272 19.59 14.74 -9.98
N GLY A 273 19.91 14.68 -8.68
CA GLY A 273 21.03 15.42 -8.09
C GLY A 273 21.12 16.87 -8.59
N GLU A 274 20.27 17.77 -8.07
CA GLU A 274 20.16 19.18 -8.53
C GLU A 274 19.90 19.37 -10.05
N ILE A 275 19.17 18.47 -10.71
CA ILE A 275 18.64 18.76 -12.06
C ILE A 275 17.13 18.95 -11.99
N ILE A 276 16.76 20.23 -11.97
CA ILE A 276 15.42 20.82 -12.04
C ILE A 276 14.50 20.03 -12.99
N LEU A 277 13.25 19.85 -12.54
CA LEU A 277 12.08 19.44 -13.31
C LEU A 277 12.09 20.05 -14.72
N LEU A 278 12.57 19.28 -15.69
CA LEU A 278 12.27 19.50 -17.10
C LEU A 278 11.27 18.42 -17.47
N TRP A 279 10.03 18.84 -17.70
CA TRP A 279 9.16 18.16 -18.64
C TRP A 279 9.91 18.14 -19.97
N LEU A 280 10.61 17.05 -20.28
CA LEU A 280 11.13 16.83 -21.62
C LEU A 280 9.95 16.35 -22.48
N ALA A 281 9.01 17.26 -22.70
CA ALA A 281 8.06 17.17 -23.80
C ALA A 281 8.84 17.52 -25.07
N SER A 282 9.51 16.52 -25.66
CA SER A 282 10.04 16.58 -27.02
C SER A 282 9.10 15.93 -28.00
#